data_AF-A0A067EE40-F1
#
_entry.id   AF-A0A067EE40-F1
#
_cell.length_a   1.000
_cell.length_b   1.000
_cell.length_c   1.000
_cell.angle_alpha   90.00
_cell.angle_beta   90.00
_cell.angle_gamma   90.00
#
_symmetry.space_group_name_H-M   'P 1'
#
loop_
_entity.id
_entity.type
_entity.pdbx_description
1 polymer ?
#
loop_
_entity_poly.entity_id
_entity_poly.type
_entity_poly.pdbx_seq_one_letter_code
_entity_poly.pdbx_strand_id
1 'polypeptide(L)'
;VVDFGESGLVRCCCCRGYRNPFMEFVDNGKSFVCNFCGLDGRCLDADERPELCRGTVEFAASREFMMRNVMPPVYFFLIDVSTDAVQTGATAAACSAIMQVISDLPVF
;
A
#
# COMPACT_ATOMS: atom_id res chain seq x y z
N VAL A 1 10.17 0.84 0.93
CA VAL A 1 9.24 1.07 2.06
C VAL A 1 9.87 2.07 3.02
N VAL A 2 9.16 3.14 3.37
CA VAL A 2 9.57 4.15 4.36
C VAL A 2 8.72 3.94 5.61
N ASP A 3 9.37 3.75 6.76
CA ASP A 3 8.72 3.54 8.05
C ASP A 3 9.04 4.72 8.99
N PHE A 4 7.99 5.36 9.50
CA PHE A 4 8.08 6.49 10.43
C PHE A 4 7.89 6.08 11.89
N GLY A 5 7.70 4.78 12.17
CA GLY A 5 7.53 4.24 13.51
C GLY A 5 6.39 4.92 14.29
N GLU A 6 6.64 5.22 15.56
CA GLU A 6 5.65 5.83 16.46
C GLU A 6 5.38 7.31 16.16
N SER A 7 6.24 7.99 15.40
CA SER A 7 6.02 9.39 15.00
C SER A 7 4.86 9.54 14.00
N GLY A 8 4.41 8.43 13.39
CA GLY A 8 3.28 8.42 12.47
C GLY A 8 3.60 9.06 11.11
N LEU A 9 2.66 8.94 10.18
CA LEU A 9 2.86 9.47 8.83
C LEU A 9 2.68 10.99 8.82
N VAL A 10 3.73 11.70 8.40
CA VAL A 10 3.70 13.16 8.26
C VAL A 10 2.82 13.55 7.06
N ARG A 11 1.77 14.33 7.33
CA ARG A 11 0.78 14.80 6.35
C ARG A 11 0.53 16.29 6.50
N CYS A 12 0.15 16.95 5.41
CA CYS A 12 -0.29 18.34 5.46
C CYS A 12 -1.50 18.49 6.41
N CYS A 13 -1.48 19.50 7.27
CA CYS A 13 -2.57 19.78 8.22
C CYS A 13 -3.87 20.23 7.52
N CYS A 14 -3.77 20.87 6.34
CA CYS A 14 -4.91 21.40 5.58
C CYS A 14 -5.54 20.33 4.69
N CYS A 15 -4.78 19.76 3.75
CA CYS A 15 -5.31 18.84 2.73
C CYS A 15 -5.07 17.35 3.02
N ARG A 16 -4.35 17.01 4.10
CA ARG A 16 -3.93 15.63 4.44
C ARG A 16 -3.04 14.94 3.39
N GLY A 17 -2.52 15.66 2.41
CA GLY A 17 -1.56 15.15 1.43
C GLY A 17 -0.30 14.59 2.09
N TYR A 18 0.18 13.45 1.60
CA TYR A 18 1.42 12.83 2.07
C TYR A 18 2.63 13.67 1.69
N ARG A 19 3.64 13.63 2.57
CA ARG A 19 4.95 14.23 2.29
C ARG A 19 5.52 13.65 1.00
N ASN A 20 5.95 14.51 0.10
CA ASN A 20 6.39 14.13 -1.24
C ASN A 20 7.48 15.09 -1.77
N PRO A 21 8.17 14.74 -2.86
CA PRO A 21 9.27 15.52 -3.47
C PRO A 21 8.95 16.97 -3.81
N PHE A 22 7.68 17.27 -4.07
CA PHE A 22 7.26 18.57 -4.57
C PHE A 22 6.95 19.56 -3.45
N MET A 23 6.91 19.11 -2.19
CA MET A 23 6.78 20.00 -1.03
C MET A 23 8.08 20.77 -0.76
N GLU A 24 7.97 22.03 -0.34
CA GLU A 24 9.11 22.83 0.06
C GLU A 24 9.39 22.65 1.55
N PHE A 25 10.64 22.47 1.97
CA PHE A 25 10.97 22.49 3.40
C PHE A 25 11.51 23.86 3.79
N VAL A 26 11.01 24.38 4.91
CA VAL A 26 11.43 25.65 5.50
C VAL A 26 11.96 25.42 6.91
N ASP A 27 12.55 26.44 7.53
CA ASP A 27 13.13 26.36 8.88
C ASP A 27 14.19 25.25 9.04
N ASN A 28 15.08 25.11 8.06
CA ASN A 28 16.14 24.09 8.05
C ASN A 28 15.59 22.65 8.15
N GLY A 29 14.49 22.37 7.44
CA GLY A 29 13.87 21.04 7.38
C GLY A 29 12.88 20.73 8.50
N LYS A 30 12.60 21.68 9.41
CA LYS A 30 11.63 21.49 10.51
C LYS A 30 10.18 21.64 10.10
N SER A 31 9.92 22.45 9.09
CA SER A 31 8.58 22.79 8.59
C SER A 31 8.52 22.51 7.08
N PHE A 32 7.31 22.37 6.52
CA PHE A 32 7.15 22.23 5.07
C PHE A 32 5.92 22.99 4.54
N VAL A 33 6.03 23.50 3.33
CA VAL A 33 4.95 24.09 2.53
C VAL A 33 4.42 23.03 1.56
N CYS A 34 3.11 22.77 1.64
CA CYS A 34 2.48 21.73 0.84
C CYS A 34 2.19 22.21 -0.59
N ASN A 35 2.76 21.52 -1.59
CA ASN A 35 2.57 21.80 -3.01
C ASN A 35 1.12 21.71 -3.54
N PHE A 36 0.17 21.18 -2.76
CA PHE A 36 -1.25 21.10 -3.15
C PHE A 36 -2.08 22.28 -2.66
N CYS A 37 -1.76 22.84 -1.49
CA CYS A 37 -2.56 23.90 -0.85
C CYS A 37 -1.77 25.16 -0.48
N GLY A 38 -0.44 25.14 -0.59
CA GLY A 38 0.46 26.25 -0.42
C GLY A 38 1.26 26.45 -1.71
N LEU A 39 0.95 27.53 -2.42
CA LEU A 39 1.76 27.98 -3.54
C LEU A 39 3.11 28.52 -3.04
N ASP A 40 4.11 28.34 -3.92
CA ASP A 40 5.45 28.94 -3.98
C ASP A 40 6.58 28.31 -3.17
N GLY A 41 7.37 27.47 -3.85
CA GLY A 41 8.81 27.26 -3.61
C GLY A 41 9.26 25.79 -3.65
N ARG A 42 10.54 25.51 -3.97
CA ARG A 42 11.12 24.16 -4.11
C ARG A 42 12.37 24.06 -3.23
N CYS A 43 12.58 22.91 -2.59
CA CYS A 43 13.68 22.69 -1.63
C CYS A 43 14.96 22.09 -2.25
N LEU A 44 16.10 22.37 -1.61
CA LEU A 44 17.47 22.04 -2.05
C LEU A 44 18.00 20.68 -1.55
N ASP A 45 17.29 20.01 -0.63
CA ASP A 45 17.70 18.75 0.04
C ASP A 45 16.96 17.50 -0.48
N ALA A 46 16.34 17.61 -1.66
CA ALA A 46 15.50 16.56 -2.24
C ALA A 46 16.23 15.23 -2.48
N ASP A 47 17.53 15.27 -2.82
CA ASP A 47 18.29 14.12 -3.30
C ASP A 47 18.71 13.11 -2.22
N GLU A 48 18.58 13.46 -0.93
CA GLU A 48 19.02 12.60 0.18
C GLU A 48 17.90 11.74 0.78
N ARG A 49 16.63 12.02 0.46
CA ARG A 49 15.47 11.33 1.06
C ARG A 49 14.58 10.68 -0.01
N PRO A 50 14.37 9.35 0.02
CA PRO A 50 13.65 8.64 -1.03
C PRO A 50 12.18 9.09 -1.20
N GLU A 51 11.52 9.53 -0.13
CA GLU A 51 10.19 10.17 -0.16
C GLU A 51 10.19 11.58 -0.76
N LEU A 52 11.36 12.15 -1.02
CA LEU A 52 11.58 13.47 -1.60
C LEU A 52 12.33 13.47 -2.95
N CYS A 53 12.89 12.35 -3.41
CA CYS A 53 13.46 12.22 -4.77
C CYS A 53 12.84 11.10 -5.63
N ARG A 54 11.86 10.34 -5.12
CA ARG A 54 11.12 9.35 -5.92
C ARG A 54 9.66 9.75 -6.11
N GLY A 55 9.17 9.67 -7.35
CA GLY A 55 7.76 9.92 -7.68
C GLY A 55 6.79 8.86 -7.13
N THR A 56 7.30 7.74 -6.62
CA THR A 56 6.50 6.66 -6.02
C THR A 56 7.25 6.12 -4.80
N VAL A 57 6.56 6.11 -3.67
CA VAL A 57 7.04 5.53 -2.42
C VAL A 57 5.92 4.77 -1.72
N GLU A 58 6.30 3.73 -0.98
CA GLU A 58 5.41 2.98 -0.12
C GLU A 58 5.70 3.33 1.33
N PHE A 59 4.66 3.75 2.06
CA PHE A 59 4.75 4.06 3.48
C PHE A 59 4.24 2.87 4.30
N ALA A 60 4.97 2.51 5.35
CA ALA A 60 4.45 1.59 6.36
C ALA A 60 3.32 2.29 7.11
N ALA A 61 2.11 1.72 7.04
CA ALA A 61 0.95 2.26 7.73
C ALA A 61 1.09 2.05 9.24
N SER A 62 1.01 3.13 10.02
CA SER A 62 1.00 3.06 11.48
C SER A 62 -0.37 2.61 12.02
N ARG A 63 -0.45 2.33 13.33
CA ARG A 63 -1.69 1.86 13.99
C ARG A 63 -2.88 2.81 13.81
N GLU A 64 -2.65 4.10 13.57
CA GLU A 64 -3.73 5.08 13.31
C GLU A 64 -4.54 4.78 12.04
N PHE A 65 -3.97 3.99 11.11
CA PHE A 65 -4.65 3.56 9.89
C PHE A 65 -5.32 2.19 10.03
N MET A 66 -5.21 1.55 11.19
CA MET A 66 -5.74 0.20 11.43
C MET A 66 -6.93 0.27 12.39
N MET A 67 -8.14 -0.03 11.89
CA MET A 67 -9.33 -0.17 12.76
C MET A 67 -9.30 -1.45 13.61
N ARG A 68 -8.55 -2.46 13.15
CA ARG A 68 -8.34 -3.75 13.81
C ARG A 68 -6.95 -4.27 13.45
N ASN A 69 -6.47 -5.26 14.20
CA ASN A 69 -5.25 -5.99 13.85
C ASN A 69 -5.37 -6.56 12.43
N VAL A 70 -4.25 -6.53 11.69
CA VAL A 70 -4.17 -7.08 10.33
C VAL A 70 -4.51 -8.56 10.40
N MET A 71 -5.53 -8.98 9.65
CA MET A 71 -5.82 -10.38 9.45
C MET A 71 -5.08 -10.84 8.20
N PRO A 72 -4.36 -11.97 8.24
CA PRO A 72 -3.71 -12.49 7.05
C PRO A 72 -4.79 -12.78 5.98
N PRO A 73 -4.49 -12.49 4.70
CA PRO A 73 -5.39 -12.85 3.61
C PRO A 73 -5.54 -14.38 3.54
N VAL A 74 -6.75 -14.84 3.23
CA VAL A 74 -7.08 -16.26 3.14
C VAL A 74 -7.68 -16.54 1.78
N TYR A 75 -7.22 -17.61 1.13
CA TYR A 75 -7.84 -18.12 -0.09
C TYR A 75 -9.06 -18.97 0.25
N PHE A 76 -10.21 -18.63 -0.32
CA PHE A 76 -11.45 -19.38 -0.20
C PHE A 76 -11.91 -19.84 -1.59
N PHE A 77 -11.88 -21.15 -1.84
CA PHE A 77 -12.29 -21.74 -3.11
C PHE A 77 -13.75 -22.18 -3.05
N LEU A 78 -14.58 -21.58 -3.91
CA LEU A 78 -15.95 -22.02 -4.13
C LEU A 78 -16.02 -22.79 -5.46
N ILE A 79 -16.40 -24.06 -5.40
CA ILE A 79 -16.44 -24.94 -6.56
C ILE A 79 -17.91 -25.26 -6.86
N ASP A 80 -18.33 -25.02 -8.11
CA ASP A 80 -19.64 -25.45 -8.57
C ASP A 80 -19.69 -26.98 -8.74
N VAL A 81 -20.71 -27.58 -8.14
CA VAL A 81 -21.00 -29.03 -8.18
C VAL A 81 -22.38 -29.32 -8.76
N SER A 82 -22.95 -28.36 -9.49
CA SER A 82 -24.17 -28.54 -10.28
C SER A 82 -24.01 -29.69 -11.28
N THR A 83 -25.14 -30.28 -11.71
CA THR A 83 -25.13 -31.37 -12.69
C THR A 83 -24.39 -30.99 -13.97
N ASP A 84 -24.54 -29.75 -14.40
CA ASP A 84 -23.96 -29.26 -15.64
C ASP A 84 -22.43 -29.06 -15.50
N ALA A 85 -21.97 -28.53 -14.36
CA ALA A 85 -20.55 -28.38 -14.06
C ALA A 85 -19.83 -29.74 -13.95
N VAL A 86 -20.50 -30.75 -13.40
CA VAL A 86 -19.97 -32.11 -13.32
C VAL A 86 -19.95 -32.77 -14.71
N GLN A 87 -21.02 -32.66 -15.49
CA GLN A 87 -21.11 -33.27 -16.83
C GLN A 87 -20.10 -32.69 -17.82
N THR A 88 -19.83 -31.38 -17.73
CA THR A 88 -18.81 -30.71 -18.55
C THR A 88 -17.38 -30.97 -18.08
N GLY A 89 -17.20 -31.56 -16.90
CA GLY A 89 -15.88 -31.81 -16.29
C GLY A 89 -15.27 -30.59 -15.60
N ALA A 90 -15.99 -29.46 -15.52
CA ALA A 90 -15.52 -28.22 -14.91
C ALA A 90 -15.16 -28.39 -13.42
N THR A 91 -15.99 -29.11 -12.66
CA THR A 91 -15.73 -29.43 -11.24
C THR A 91 -14.41 -30.20 -11.07
N ALA A 92 -14.18 -31.24 -11.89
CA ALA A 92 -12.98 -32.06 -11.82
C ALA A 92 -11.72 -31.27 -12.24
N ALA A 93 -11.84 -30.43 -13.27
CA ALA A 93 -10.76 -29.55 -13.72
C ALA A 93 -10.39 -28.53 -12.63
N ALA A 94 -11.38 -27.91 -11.97
CA ALA A 94 -11.14 -26.98 -10.87
C ALA A 94 -10.41 -27.65 -9.70
N CYS A 95 -10.87 -28.82 -9.24
CA CYS A 95 -10.20 -29.57 -8.18
C CYS A 95 -8.75 -29.93 -8.55
N SER A 96 -8.53 -30.37 -9.80
CA SER A 96 -7.20 -30.76 -10.28
C SER A 96 -6.26 -29.56 -10.36
N ALA A 97 -6.73 -28.43 -10.88
CA ALA A 97 -5.96 -27.19 -10.96
C ALA A 97 -5.60 -26.67 -9.57
N ILE A 98 -6.55 -26.66 -8.62
CA ILE A 98 -6.30 -26.25 -7.24
C ILE A 98 -5.24 -27.16 -6.61
N MET A 99 -5.35 -28.48 -6.77
CA MET A 99 -4.38 -29.42 -6.22
C MET A 99 -2.97 -29.24 -6.77
N GLN A 100 -2.83 -28.77 -8.01
CA GLN A 100 -1.53 -28.48 -8.62
C GLN A 100 -0.89 -27.20 -8.09
N VAL A 101 -1.68 -26.16 -7.77
CA VAL A 101 -1.16 -24.84 -7.39
C VAL A 101 -1.18 -24.58 -5.88
N ILE A 102 -1.83 -25.42 -5.08
CA ILE A 102 -2.03 -25.16 -3.66
C ILE A 102 -0.71 -25.04 -2.87
N SER A 103 0.34 -25.74 -3.29
CA SER A 103 1.68 -25.63 -2.71
C SER A 103 2.40 -24.33 -3.05
N ASP A 104 2.01 -23.70 -4.15
CA ASP A 104 2.70 -22.55 -4.75
C ASP A 104 2.02 -21.23 -4.37
N LEU A 105 0.87 -21.30 -3.68
CA LEU A 105 0.18 -20.11 -3.20
C LEU A 105 1.09 -19.32 -2.25
N PRO A 106 1.18 -17.99 -2.43
CA PRO A 106 2.00 -17.16 -1.55
C PRO A 106 1.50 -17.25 -0.12
N VAL A 107 2.44 -17.50 0.80
CA VAL A 107 2.21 -17.42 2.24
C VAL A 107 2.47 -15.98 2.66
N PHE A 108 1.48 -15.34 3.27
CA PHE A 108 1.52 -13.95 3.71
C PHE A 108 1.75 -13.84 5.22
#